data_AF-A0A6P0I562-F1
#
_entry.id   AF-A0A6P0I562-F1
#
_cell.length_a   1.000
_cell.length_b   1.000
_cell.length_c   1.000
_cell.angle_alpha   90.00
_cell.angle_beta   90.00
_cell.angle_gamma   90.00
#
_symmetry.space_group_name_H-M   'P 1'
#
loop_
_entity.id
_entity.type
_entity.pdbx_description
1 polymer ?
#
loop_
_entity_poly.entity_id
_entity_poly.type
_entity_poly.pdbx_seq_one_letter_code
_entity_poly.pdbx_strand_id
1 'polypeptide(L)'
;MANTRKLVLVVDQFEEAFTLCQDTSERQQFFACLFDALPKTDKLCLVLTMRADFFSKCIEQEYSGLAQLMQQHGVVVMGMSEEELRKAIVEPAKQVDLEIEPALVAQILADVGDAPGYLPLLQYTLTRLWEERTDNCLRLNTYVQLGGVMGTLRQRADQVYEGFSEEEKAAVRHIFLELTQLGEGTEDTRRRVLQRDLVNERYGEKLIETVVQKLADEKLVVTTEIVGKGGGTERVAVVDVAHEALIRHWSLLRSWVSENRDAIRIKRKIEMAAEEWKQEGKPEEMAFLLQGTKLINAEDYVNQYPWQGQLNSDAQELIKVSQEVRDRIAKEEEERQELYDRIAKEEKQLREKQERLLKRFKFGVKLASLKKIIARRSLNNNDTIP
;
A
#
# COMPACT_ATOMS: atom_id res chain seq x y z
N MET A 1 -1.83 -55.69 32.50
CA MET A 1 -0.99 -54.51 32.26
C MET A 1 -1.89 -53.39 31.78
N ALA A 2 -1.88 -52.26 32.47
CA ALA A 2 -2.85 -51.18 32.27
C ALA A 2 -2.72 -50.55 30.88
N ASN A 3 -3.89 -50.29 30.29
CA ASN A 3 -4.16 -49.69 29.00
C ASN A 3 -3.36 -48.37 28.81
N THR A 4 -2.18 -48.45 28.18
CA THR A 4 -1.29 -47.31 27.99
C THR A 4 -1.67 -46.59 26.70
N ARG A 5 -2.67 -45.71 26.79
CA ARG A 5 -3.13 -44.90 25.67
C ARG A 5 -1.99 -44.01 25.16
N LYS A 6 -1.74 -44.05 23.86
CA LYS A 6 -0.91 -43.06 23.16
C LYS A 6 -1.76 -41.82 22.86
N LEU A 7 -1.20 -40.64 23.05
CA LEU A 7 -1.79 -39.35 22.77
C LEU A 7 -1.17 -38.79 21.49
N VAL A 8 -2.01 -38.40 20.53
CA VAL A 8 -1.60 -37.62 19.36
C VAL A 8 -2.12 -36.21 19.57
N LEU A 9 -1.23 -35.23 19.64
CA LEU A 9 -1.55 -33.81 19.71
C LEU A 9 -1.28 -33.19 18.35
N VAL A 10 -2.32 -32.66 17.71
CA VAL A 10 -2.21 -31.94 16.44
C VAL A 10 -2.38 -30.46 16.73
N VAL A 11 -1.41 -29.66 16.32
CA VAL A 11 -1.47 -28.21 16.36
C VAL A 11 -1.47 -27.74 14.92
N ASP A 12 -2.67 -27.35 14.46
CA ASP A 12 -2.83 -26.77 13.13
C ASP A 12 -2.44 -25.29 13.16
N GLN A 13 -1.93 -24.75 12.04
CA GLN A 13 -1.54 -23.34 11.92
C GLN A 13 -0.58 -22.89 13.04
N PHE A 14 0.46 -23.66 13.31
CA PHE A 14 1.42 -23.39 14.38
C PHE A 14 2.09 -22.02 14.27
N GLU A 15 2.10 -21.41 13.08
CA GLU A 15 2.52 -20.03 12.90
C GLU A 15 1.79 -19.04 13.84
N GLU A 16 0.57 -19.32 14.28
CA GLU A 16 -0.18 -18.45 15.18
C GLU A 16 0.52 -18.21 16.53
N ALA A 17 1.34 -19.16 17.00
CA ALA A 17 2.19 -18.91 18.15
C ALA A 17 3.17 -17.75 17.89
N PHE A 18 3.62 -17.61 16.65
CA PHE A 18 4.46 -16.51 16.18
C PHE A 18 3.69 -15.32 15.63
N THR A 19 2.36 -15.29 15.66
CA THR A 19 1.56 -14.18 15.09
C THR A 19 0.50 -13.60 16.07
N LEU A 20 -0.14 -14.42 16.91
CA LEU A 20 -1.10 -13.95 17.92
C LEU A 20 -0.49 -13.70 19.31
N CYS A 21 0.43 -14.56 19.79
CA CYS A 21 1.02 -14.42 21.14
C CYS A 21 2.18 -13.41 21.19
N GLN A 22 1.94 -12.23 21.79
CA GLN A 22 2.91 -11.13 21.89
C GLN A 22 3.93 -11.31 23.03
N ASP A 23 3.59 -12.06 24.07
CA ASP A 23 4.50 -12.35 25.20
C ASP A 23 5.49 -13.46 24.83
N THR A 24 6.76 -13.11 24.75
CA THR A 24 7.83 -14.05 24.39
C THR A 24 8.08 -15.09 25.50
N SER A 25 7.88 -14.73 26.77
CA SER A 25 8.01 -15.66 27.90
C SER A 25 6.88 -16.70 27.89
N GLU A 26 5.65 -16.28 27.61
CA GLU A 26 4.51 -17.18 27.48
C GLU A 26 4.72 -18.16 26.30
N ARG A 27 5.16 -17.64 25.15
CA ARG A 27 5.49 -18.45 23.97
C ARG A 27 6.61 -19.47 24.25
N GLN A 28 7.67 -19.06 24.93
CA GLN A 28 8.76 -19.95 25.34
C GLN A 28 8.27 -21.04 26.29
N GLN A 29 7.43 -20.71 27.28
CA GLN A 29 6.84 -21.68 28.20
C GLN A 29 5.94 -22.69 27.46
N PHE A 30 5.14 -22.22 26.50
CA PHE A 30 4.32 -23.08 25.65
C PHE A 30 5.18 -24.07 24.86
N PHE A 31 6.27 -23.59 24.24
CA PHE A 31 7.18 -24.45 23.46
C PHE A 31 7.93 -25.43 24.35
N ALA A 32 8.43 -25.00 25.50
CA ALA A 32 9.07 -25.88 26.47
C ALA A 32 8.10 -26.98 26.92
N CYS A 33 6.84 -26.64 27.24
CA CYS A 33 5.81 -27.64 27.58
C CYS A 33 5.58 -28.67 26.47
N LEU A 34 5.53 -28.25 25.21
CA LEU A 34 5.31 -29.13 24.06
C LEU A 34 6.52 -30.03 23.79
N PHE A 35 7.72 -29.45 23.72
CA PHE A 35 8.91 -30.15 23.23
C PHE A 35 9.65 -30.91 24.34
N ASP A 36 9.66 -30.42 25.59
CA ASP A 36 10.31 -31.13 26.71
C ASP A 36 9.59 -32.43 27.10
N ALA A 37 8.31 -32.55 26.74
CA ALA A 37 7.53 -33.75 26.97
C ALA A 37 7.91 -34.88 26.00
N LEU A 38 8.30 -34.56 24.76
CA LEU A 38 8.60 -35.54 23.70
C LEU A 38 9.71 -36.54 24.07
N PRO A 39 10.89 -36.14 24.60
CA PRO A 39 11.93 -37.11 24.96
C PRO A 39 11.60 -37.90 26.23
N LYS A 40 10.60 -37.49 27.03
CA LYS A 40 10.25 -38.12 28.31
C LYS A 40 9.25 -39.26 28.18
N THR A 41 8.59 -39.41 27.02
CA THR A 41 7.56 -40.44 26.82
C THR A 41 7.44 -40.85 25.35
N ASP A 42 7.35 -42.15 25.11
CA ASP A 42 7.02 -42.74 23.81
C ASP A 42 5.51 -42.75 23.51
N LYS A 43 4.72 -42.17 24.43
CA LYS A 43 3.25 -42.14 24.36
C LYS A 43 2.70 -40.84 23.79
N LEU A 44 3.54 -39.85 23.49
CA LEU A 44 3.13 -38.58 22.90
C LEU A 44 3.63 -38.49 21.45
N CYS A 45 2.73 -38.20 20.52
CA CYS A 45 3.05 -37.84 19.15
C CYS A 45 2.55 -36.41 18.91
N LEU A 46 3.45 -35.51 18.49
CA LEU A 46 3.12 -34.12 18.18
C LEU A 46 3.17 -33.94 16.66
N VAL A 47 2.08 -33.43 16.09
CA VAL A 47 2.00 -33.04 14.69
C VAL A 47 1.78 -31.53 14.64
N LEU A 48 2.72 -30.83 14.03
CA LEU A 48 2.63 -29.39 13.79
C LEU A 48 2.45 -29.17 12.30
N THR A 49 1.47 -28.36 11.91
CA THR A 49 1.39 -27.82 10.54
C THR A 49 1.77 -26.35 10.59
N MET A 50 2.49 -25.89 9.57
CA MET A 50 2.76 -24.47 9.39
C MET A 50 3.05 -24.16 7.94
N ARG A 51 2.87 -22.90 7.55
CA ARG A 51 3.30 -22.45 6.23
C ARG A 51 4.83 -22.35 6.14
N ALA A 52 5.37 -22.58 4.94
CA ALA A 52 6.81 -22.62 4.70
C ALA A 52 7.52 -21.27 4.92
N ASP A 53 6.82 -20.15 4.78
CA ASP A 53 7.33 -18.80 5.04
C ASP A 53 7.64 -18.54 6.53
N PHE A 54 7.07 -19.32 7.45
CA PHE A 54 7.37 -19.24 8.88
C PHE A 54 8.54 -20.13 9.33
N PHE A 55 9.18 -20.86 8.41
CA PHE A 55 10.31 -21.72 8.73
C PHE A 55 11.48 -20.94 9.35
N SER A 56 11.71 -19.70 8.92
CA SER A 56 12.77 -18.84 9.48
C SER A 56 12.55 -18.49 10.95
N LYS A 57 11.29 -18.49 11.43
CA LYS A 57 10.97 -18.25 12.85
C LYS A 57 11.34 -19.42 13.74
N CYS A 58 11.23 -20.63 13.21
CA CYS A 58 11.51 -21.86 13.95
C CYS A 58 13.01 -22.11 14.19
N ILE A 59 13.88 -21.37 13.48
CA ILE A 59 15.35 -21.46 13.62
C ILE A 59 15.95 -20.33 14.46
N GLU A 60 15.12 -19.46 15.05
CA GLU A 60 15.58 -18.42 15.97
C GLU A 60 16.14 -19.05 17.26
N GLN A 61 17.20 -18.45 17.83
CA GLN A 61 17.94 -18.97 18.99
C GLN A 61 17.06 -19.15 20.25
N GLU A 62 15.95 -18.42 20.30
CA GLU A 62 14.99 -18.44 21.41
C GLU A 62 14.22 -19.78 21.51
N TYR A 63 14.23 -20.61 20.46
CA TYR A 63 13.51 -21.88 20.39
C TYR A 63 14.47 -23.06 20.26
N SER A 64 15.22 -23.31 21.33
CA SER A 64 16.19 -24.40 21.39
C SER A 64 15.55 -25.76 21.08
N GLY A 65 16.12 -26.50 20.13
CA GLY A 65 15.68 -27.85 19.75
C GLY A 65 14.61 -27.91 18.65
N LEU A 66 13.86 -26.83 18.40
CA LEU A 66 12.80 -26.84 17.37
C LEU A 66 13.39 -27.03 15.96
N ALA A 67 14.45 -26.29 15.63
CA ALA A 67 15.15 -26.43 14.35
C ALA A 67 15.63 -27.87 14.09
N GLN A 68 16.14 -28.54 15.12
CA GLN A 68 16.62 -29.92 15.02
C GLN A 68 15.48 -30.91 14.83
N LEU A 69 14.37 -30.75 15.56
CA LEU A 69 13.17 -31.56 15.41
C LEU A 69 12.57 -31.41 14.01
N MET A 70 12.51 -30.19 13.48
CA MET A 70 12.05 -29.93 12.11
C MET A 70 12.98 -30.54 11.06
N GLN A 71 14.30 -30.49 11.27
CA GLN A 71 15.26 -31.12 10.36
C GLN A 71 15.09 -32.65 10.33
N GLN A 72 14.78 -33.27 11.47
CA GLN A 72 14.66 -34.74 11.59
C GLN A 72 13.28 -35.26 11.17
N HIS A 73 12.22 -34.48 11.37
CA HIS A 73 10.83 -34.94 11.22
C HIS A 73 9.99 -34.07 10.28
N GLY A 74 10.56 -33.06 9.65
CA GLY A 74 9.86 -32.17 8.74
C GLY A 74 9.39 -32.89 7.48
N VAL A 75 8.12 -32.68 7.15
CA VAL A 75 7.51 -33.12 5.89
C VAL A 75 7.09 -31.87 5.12
N VAL A 76 7.70 -31.66 3.96
CA VAL A 76 7.33 -30.55 3.07
C VAL A 76 6.19 -31.01 2.16
N VAL A 77 5.04 -30.35 2.27
CA VAL A 77 3.90 -30.58 1.38
C VAL A 77 4.03 -29.65 0.18
N MET A 78 4.33 -30.22 -0.98
CA MET A 78 4.42 -29.51 -2.25
C MET A 78 3.03 -29.34 -2.88
N GLY A 79 2.93 -28.45 -3.88
CA GLY A 79 1.73 -28.38 -4.72
C GLY A 79 1.46 -29.72 -5.43
N MET A 80 0.19 -30.03 -5.65
CA MET A 80 -0.21 -31.24 -6.37
C MET A 80 0.29 -31.21 -7.81
N SER A 81 0.85 -32.31 -8.28
CA SER A 81 1.05 -32.58 -9.70
C SER A 81 -0.29 -32.70 -10.44
N GLU A 82 -0.28 -32.61 -11.78
CA GLU A 82 -1.50 -32.79 -12.58
C GLU A 82 -2.17 -34.15 -12.31
N GLU A 83 -1.39 -35.22 -12.09
CA GLU A 83 -1.91 -36.56 -11.80
C GLU A 83 -2.57 -36.61 -10.41
N GLU A 84 -1.94 -36.00 -9.40
CA GLU A 84 -2.52 -35.90 -8.05
C GLU A 84 -3.78 -35.04 -8.05
N LEU A 85 -3.78 -33.94 -8.81
CA LEU A 85 -4.93 -33.08 -8.97
C LEU A 85 -6.10 -33.81 -9.66
N ARG A 86 -5.80 -34.58 -10.71
CA ARG A 86 -6.78 -35.45 -11.37
C ARG A 86 -7.39 -36.45 -10.38
N LYS A 87 -6.57 -37.09 -9.54
CA LYS A 87 -7.05 -38.00 -8.49
C LYS A 87 -7.90 -37.25 -7.47
N ALA A 88 -7.50 -36.06 -7.05
CA ALA A 88 -8.26 -35.22 -6.12
C ALA A 88 -9.64 -34.82 -6.66
N ILE A 89 -9.81 -34.71 -7.99
CA ILE A 89 -11.11 -34.46 -8.63
C ILE A 89 -11.94 -35.75 -8.73
N VAL A 90 -11.32 -36.84 -9.18
CA VAL A 90 -12.05 -38.06 -9.59
C VAL A 90 -12.34 -39.01 -8.42
N GLU A 91 -11.39 -39.22 -7.51
CA GLU A 91 -11.53 -40.22 -6.44
C GLU A 91 -12.65 -39.89 -5.44
N PRO A 92 -12.89 -38.63 -5.02
CA PRO A 92 -14.03 -38.32 -4.15
C PRO A 92 -15.39 -38.66 -4.78
N ALA A 93 -15.55 -38.47 -6.10
CA ALA A 93 -16.77 -38.82 -6.80
C ALA A 93 -16.99 -40.33 -6.89
N LYS A 94 -15.91 -41.10 -7.13
CA LYS A 94 -15.97 -42.57 -7.10
C LYS A 94 -16.41 -43.13 -5.75
N GLN A 95 -16.01 -42.51 -4.64
CA GLN A 95 -16.40 -42.96 -3.30
C GLN A 95 -17.91 -42.86 -3.03
N VAL A 96 -18.62 -42.03 -3.80
CA VAL A 96 -20.08 -41.82 -3.69
C VAL A 96 -20.83 -42.29 -4.94
N ASP A 97 -20.21 -43.15 -5.75
CA ASP A 97 -20.76 -43.68 -7.01
C ASP A 97 -21.23 -42.58 -7.99
N LEU A 98 -20.61 -41.41 -7.97
CA LEU A 98 -20.89 -40.30 -8.90
C LEU A 98 -20.00 -40.41 -10.13
N GLU A 99 -20.60 -40.33 -11.32
CA GLU A 99 -19.84 -40.28 -12.58
C GLU A 99 -19.32 -38.87 -12.86
N ILE A 100 -18.15 -38.76 -13.51
CA ILE A 100 -17.62 -37.50 -14.02
C ILE A 100 -17.24 -37.70 -15.48
N GLU A 101 -17.70 -36.82 -16.36
CA GLU A 101 -17.32 -36.85 -17.76
C GLU A 101 -15.79 -36.68 -17.92
N PRO A 102 -15.07 -37.56 -18.64
CA PRO A 102 -13.62 -37.43 -18.81
C PRO A 102 -13.21 -36.09 -19.45
N ALA A 103 -14.06 -35.55 -20.32
CA ALA A 103 -13.86 -34.24 -20.95
C ALA A 103 -13.95 -33.08 -19.94
N LEU A 104 -14.79 -33.21 -18.90
CA LEU A 104 -14.85 -32.23 -17.80
C LEU A 104 -13.55 -32.20 -17.02
N VAL A 105 -13.00 -33.37 -16.67
CA VAL A 105 -11.72 -33.45 -15.94
C VAL A 105 -10.59 -32.81 -16.76
N ALA A 106 -10.53 -33.11 -18.07
CA ALA A 106 -9.54 -32.51 -18.96
C ALA A 106 -9.67 -30.97 -19.02
N GLN A 107 -10.90 -30.45 -19.13
CA GLN A 107 -11.13 -29.01 -19.15
C GLN A 107 -10.76 -28.34 -17.82
N ILE A 108 -11.13 -28.93 -16.68
CA ILE A 108 -10.77 -28.40 -15.35
C ILE A 108 -9.25 -28.30 -15.18
N LEU A 109 -8.52 -29.35 -15.58
CA LEU A 109 -7.05 -29.35 -15.47
C LEU A 109 -6.42 -28.27 -16.36
N ALA A 110 -6.97 -28.06 -17.58
CA ALA A 110 -6.52 -27.00 -18.47
C ALA A 110 -6.80 -25.60 -17.90
N ASP A 111 -7.96 -25.39 -17.27
CA ASP A 111 -8.37 -24.10 -16.69
C ASP A 111 -7.58 -23.76 -15.41
N VAL A 112 -7.16 -24.78 -14.66
CA VAL A 112 -6.40 -24.62 -13.41
C VAL A 112 -4.92 -24.28 -13.65
N GLY A 113 -4.28 -24.96 -14.62
CA GLY A 113 -2.86 -24.75 -14.94
C GLY A 113 -1.90 -24.86 -13.75
N ASP A 114 -0.78 -24.14 -13.80
CA ASP A 114 0.27 -24.11 -12.75
C ASP A 114 0.10 -22.93 -11.76
N ALA A 115 -1.03 -22.22 -11.78
CA ALA A 115 -1.20 -20.98 -11.02
C ALA A 115 -1.29 -21.26 -9.50
N PRO A 116 -0.44 -20.66 -8.64
CA PRO A 116 -0.47 -20.94 -7.21
C PRO A 116 -1.84 -20.61 -6.60
N GLY A 117 -2.33 -21.51 -5.75
CA GLY A 117 -3.56 -21.30 -4.98
C GLY A 117 -4.85 -21.75 -5.65
N TYR A 118 -4.86 -22.43 -6.80
CA TYR A 118 -6.11 -22.85 -7.45
C TYR A 118 -7.01 -23.80 -6.64
N LEU A 119 -6.49 -24.49 -5.60
CA LEU A 119 -7.23 -25.56 -4.91
C LEU A 119 -8.55 -25.12 -4.27
N PRO A 120 -8.64 -23.98 -3.54
CA PRO A 120 -9.91 -23.50 -3.01
C PRO A 120 -10.91 -23.08 -4.09
N LEU A 121 -10.43 -22.53 -5.21
CA LEU A 121 -11.26 -22.21 -6.38
C LEU A 121 -11.84 -23.47 -7.01
N LEU A 122 -10.98 -24.48 -7.21
CA LEU A 122 -11.37 -25.77 -7.73
C LEU A 122 -12.39 -26.44 -6.81
N GLN A 123 -12.13 -26.44 -5.49
CA GLN A 123 -13.07 -26.96 -4.49
C GLN A 123 -14.44 -26.31 -4.65
N TYR A 124 -14.49 -24.97 -4.68
CA TYR A 124 -15.74 -24.24 -4.86
C TYR A 124 -16.45 -24.60 -6.17
N THR A 125 -15.69 -24.66 -7.28
CA THR A 125 -16.23 -25.00 -8.60
C THR A 125 -16.83 -26.41 -8.62
N LEU A 126 -16.16 -27.39 -8.02
CA LEU A 126 -16.65 -28.76 -7.89
C LEU A 126 -17.88 -28.84 -6.98
N THR A 127 -17.92 -28.07 -5.89
CA THR A 127 -19.11 -27.97 -5.03
C THR A 127 -20.31 -27.40 -5.81
N ARG A 128 -20.12 -26.33 -6.59
CA ARG A 128 -21.19 -25.76 -7.42
C ARG A 128 -21.64 -26.73 -8.51
N LEU A 129 -20.71 -27.42 -9.16
CA LEU A 129 -21.03 -28.48 -10.12
C LEU A 129 -21.85 -29.60 -9.48
N TRP A 130 -21.52 -29.99 -8.26
CA TRP A 130 -22.28 -30.97 -7.51
C TRP A 130 -23.69 -30.45 -7.19
N GLU A 131 -23.83 -29.21 -6.72
CA GLU A 131 -25.14 -28.62 -6.39
C GLU A 131 -26.06 -28.46 -7.61
N GLU A 132 -25.50 -28.06 -8.75
CA GLU A 132 -26.25 -27.80 -10.00
C GLU A 132 -26.42 -29.04 -10.87
N ARG A 133 -25.94 -30.22 -10.42
CA ARG A 133 -26.07 -31.46 -11.19
C ARG A 133 -27.55 -31.87 -11.31
N THR A 134 -27.94 -32.30 -12.50
CA THR A 134 -29.31 -32.76 -12.78
C THR A 134 -29.48 -34.27 -12.60
N ASP A 135 -28.37 -35.01 -12.61
CA ASP A 135 -28.29 -36.45 -12.58
C ASP A 135 -27.05 -36.89 -11.79
N ASN A 136 -26.82 -38.20 -11.68
CA ASN A 136 -25.68 -38.75 -10.94
C ASN A 136 -24.35 -38.65 -11.73
N CYS A 137 -24.18 -37.55 -12.48
CA CYS A 137 -23.04 -37.31 -13.35
C CYS A 137 -22.65 -35.81 -13.32
N LEU A 138 -21.37 -35.51 -13.13
CA LEU A 138 -20.83 -34.16 -13.35
C LEU A 138 -20.50 -33.98 -14.82
N ARG A 139 -21.18 -33.03 -15.46
CA ARG A 139 -21.14 -32.81 -16.91
C ARG A 139 -20.31 -31.60 -17.30
N LEU A 140 -19.60 -31.69 -18.42
CA LEU A 140 -18.89 -30.57 -19.01
C LEU A 140 -19.84 -29.43 -19.40
N ASN A 141 -21.05 -29.75 -19.86
CA ASN A 141 -22.01 -28.72 -20.22
C ASN A 141 -22.41 -27.83 -19.02
N THR A 142 -22.65 -28.42 -17.85
CA THR A 142 -22.94 -27.66 -16.62
C THR A 142 -21.76 -26.78 -16.23
N TYR A 143 -20.53 -27.30 -16.36
CA TYR A 143 -19.31 -26.53 -16.10
C TYR A 143 -19.15 -25.32 -17.02
N VAL A 144 -19.40 -25.50 -18.32
CA VAL A 144 -19.34 -24.41 -19.31
C VAL A 144 -20.44 -23.38 -19.03
N GLN A 145 -21.65 -23.81 -18.65
CA GLN A 145 -22.74 -22.90 -18.27
C GLN A 145 -22.42 -22.08 -17.02
N LEU A 146 -21.69 -22.66 -16.06
CA LEU A 146 -21.14 -21.95 -14.90
C LEU A 146 -19.98 -21.00 -15.27
N GLY A 147 -19.47 -21.07 -16.50
CA GLY A 147 -18.32 -20.29 -16.98
C GLY A 147 -16.97 -20.82 -16.49
N GLY A 148 -16.90 -22.11 -16.14
CA GLY A 148 -15.69 -22.78 -15.64
C GLY A 148 -15.24 -22.29 -14.27
N VAL A 149 -13.95 -22.49 -13.94
CA VAL A 149 -13.38 -22.04 -12.66
C VAL A 149 -13.49 -20.51 -12.52
N MET A 150 -13.29 -19.77 -13.61
CA MET A 150 -13.31 -18.32 -13.58
C MET A 150 -14.73 -17.74 -13.46
N GLY A 151 -15.71 -18.36 -14.12
CA GLY A 151 -17.10 -17.95 -14.04
C GLY A 151 -17.70 -18.17 -12.66
N THR A 152 -17.41 -19.32 -12.04
CA THR A 152 -17.83 -19.61 -10.66
C THR A 152 -17.19 -18.65 -9.66
N LEU A 153 -15.89 -18.34 -9.81
CA LEU A 153 -15.22 -17.32 -9.00
C LEU A 153 -15.90 -15.95 -9.11
N ARG A 154 -16.21 -15.52 -10.34
CA ARG A 154 -16.90 -14.26 -10.56
C ARG A 154 -18.27 -14.25 -9.88
N GLN A 155 -19.06 -15.30 -10.04
CA GLN A 155 -20.38 -15.40 -9.40
C GLN A 155 -20.27 -15.32 -7.88
N ARG A 156 -19.26 -16.00 -7.29
CA ARG A 156 -19.00 -15.92 -5.85
C ARG A 156 -18.63 -14.50 -5.43
N ALA A 157 -17.71 -13.86 -6.14
CA ALA A 157 -17.29 -12.48 -5.84
C ALA A 157 -18.47 -11.51 -5.93
N ASP A 158 -19.34 -11.65 -6.94
CA ASP A 158 -20.56 -10.88 -7.10
C ASP A 158 -21.54 -11.13 -5.93
N GLN A 159 -21.78 -12.39 -5.55
CA GLN A 159 -22.67 -12.74 -4.43
C GLN A 159 -22.18 -12.19 -3.09
N VAL A 160 -20.89 -12.36 -2.80
CA VAL A 160 -20.27 -11.85 -1.58
C VAL A 160 -20.32 -10.34 -1.54
N TYR A 161 -20.01 -9.67 -2.67
CA TYR A 161 -20.12 -8.22 -2.80
C TYR A 161 -21.55 -7.72 -2.56
N GLU A 162 -22.56 -8.36 -3.14
CA GLU A 162 -23.96 -7.96 -2.97
C GLU A 162 -24.49 -8.19 -1.55
N GLY A 163 -23.88 -9.10 -0.78
CA GLY A 163 -24.21 -9.36 0.62
C GLY A 163 -23.74 -8.29 1.61
N PHE A 164 -22.89 -7.35 1.19
CA PHE A 164 -22.41 -6.25 2.03
C PHE A 164 -23.39 -5.08 2.07
N SER A 165 -23.38 -4.33 3.17
CA SER A 165 -24.05 -3.02 3.25
C SER A 165 -23.37 -2.00 2.33
N GLU A 166 -24.03 -0.87 2.01
CA GLU A 166 -23.47 0.14 1.10
C GLU A 166 -22.15 0.75 1.61
N GLU A 167 -22.00 0.89 2.93
CA GLU A 167 -20.76 1.35 3.56
C GLU A 167 -19.64 0.31 3.40
N GLU A 168 -19.95 -0.97 3.65
CA GLU A 168 -19.01 -2.07 3.46
C GLU A 168 -18.66 -2.28 1.97
N LYS A 169 -19.61 -2.16 1.04
CA LYS A 169 -19.36 -2.23 -0.41
C LYS A 169 -18.36 -1.18 -0.86
N ALA A 170 -18.46 0.04 -0.31
CA ALA A 170 -17.49 1.10 -0.58
C ALA A 170 -16.10 0.73 -0.02
N ALA A 171 -16.02 0.13 1.16
CA ALA A 171 -14.78 -0.38 1.74
C ALA A 171 -14.20 -1.55 0.93
N VAL A 172 -15.02 -2.49 0.44
CA VAL A 172 -14.60 -3.59 -0.45
C VAL A 172 -13.96 -3.04 -1.71
N ARG A 173 -14.60 -2.05 -2.36
CA ARG A 173 -14.04 -1.37 -3.54
C ARG A 173 -12.68 -0.75 -3.23
N HIS A 174 -12.57 -0.04 -2.12
CA HIS A 174 -11.30 0.55 -1.66
C HIS A 174 -10.22 -0.53 -1.48
N ILE A 175 -10.51 -1.58 -0.71
CA ILE A 175 -9.58 -2.68 -0.43
C ILE A 175 -9.07 -3.31 -1.74
N PHE A 176 -9.96 -3.71 -2.65
CA PHE A 176 -9.51 -4.36 -3.89
C PHE A 176 -8.72 -3.42 -4.83
N LEU A 177 -8.98 -2.11 -4.82
CA LEU A 177 -8.17 -1.16 -5.58
C LEU A 177 -6.76 -1.03 -5.01
N GLU A 178 -6.62 -1.03 -3.67
CA GLU A 178 -5.31 -1.02 -3.00
C GLU A 178 -4.53 -2.32 -3.22
N LEU A 179 -5.23 -3.47 -3.24
CA LEU A 179 -4.64 -4.79 -3.48
C LEU A 179 -4.33 -5.08 -4.95
N THR A 180 -4.63 -4.15 -5.86
CA THR A 180 -4.34 -4.32 -7.30
C THR A 180 -3.08 -3.54 -7.67
N GLN A 181 -2.18 -4.14 -8.43
CA GLN A 181 -1.03 -3.50 -9.08
C GLN A 181 -1.33 -3.31 -10.58
N LEU A 182 -1.53 -2.06 -11.02
CA LEU A 182 -1.59 -1.71 -12.43
C LEU A 182 -0.33 -2.14 -13.20
N GLY A 183 -0.52 -2.82 -14.33
CA GLY A 183 0.51 -3.09 -15.32
C GLY A 183 0.72 -1.88 -16.26
N GLU A 184 1.96 -1.56 -16.58
CA GLU A 184 2.33 -0.55 -17.59
C GLU A 184 2.54 -1.24 -18.94
N GLY A 185 1.44 -1.58 -19.61
CA GLY A 185 1.48 -2.34 -20.88
C GLY A 185 1.44 -3.87 -20.70
N THR A 186 1.38 -4.35 -19.46
CA THR A 186 1.15 -5.74 -19.07
C THR A 186 -0.19 -5.88 -18.34
N GLU A 187 -0.57 -7.13 -18.03
CA GLU A 187 -1.74 -7.41 -17.19
C GLU A 187 -1.60 -6.80 -15.78
N ASP A 188 -2.75 -6.46 -15.18
CA ASP A 188 -2.81 -6.01 -13.79
C ASP A 188 -2.62 -7.22 -12.85
N THR A 189 -1.75 -7.06 -11.86
CA THR A 189 -1.36 -8.13 -10.92
C THR A 189 -1.81 -7.79 -9.50
N ARG A 190 -1.59 -8.69 -8.53
CA ARG A 190 -1.88 -8.38 -7.11
C ARG A 190 -0.76 -7.59 -6.43
N ARG A 191 -1.12 -6.80 -5.43
CA ARG A 191 -0.24 -6.09 -4.50
C ARG A 191 -0.59 -6.51 -3.08
N ARG A 192 0.45 -6.76 -2.27
CA ARG A 192 0.31 -6.95 -0.83
C ARG A 192 0.29 -5.60 -0.13
N VAL A 193 -0.64 -5.41 0.80
CA VAL A 193 -0.83 -4.16 1.53
C VAL A 193 -0.95 -4.45 3.02
N LEU A 194 -0.34 -3.63 3.88
CA LEU A 194 -0.53 -3.76 5.32
C LEU A 194 -1.98 -3.39 5.65
N GLN A 195 -2.65 -4.16 6.50
CA GLN A 195 -4.03 -3.89 6.86
C GLN A 195 -4.21 -2.49 7.47
N ARG A 196 -3.21 -2.00 8.21
CA ARG A 196 -3.18 -0.64 8.76
C ARG A 196 -3.24 0.45 7.68
N ASP A 197 -2.69 0.18 6.49
CA ASP A 197 -2.64 1.15 5.38
C ASP A 197 -3.98 1.21 4.63
N LEU A 198 -4.88 0.23 4.86
CA LEU A 198 -6.24 0.24 4.34
C LEU A 198 -7.16 1.13 5.19
N VAL A 199 -6.79 1.42 6.44
CA VAL A 199 -7.54 2.24 7.40
C VAL A 199 -7.34 3.72 7.09
N ASN A 200 -8.44 4.47 7.13
CA ASN A 200 -8.41 5.91 6.88
C ASN A 200 -9.59 6.64 7.53
N GLU A 201 -9.72 7.97 7.34
CA GLU A 201 -10.77 8.76 8.00
C GLU A 201 -12.18 8.31 7.64
N ARG A 202 -12.37 7.70 6.46
CA ARG A 202 -13.67 7.20 5.99
C ARG A 202 -13.92 5.77 6.43
N TYR A 203 -12.90 4.92 6.34
CA TYR A 203 -12.96 3.51 6.67
C TYR A 203 -12.13 3.26 7.94
N GLY A 204 -12.80 3.38 9.08
CA GLY A 204 -12.19 3.11 10.38
C GLY A 204 -11.70 1.67 10.52
N GLU A 205 -10.78 1.47 11.46
CA GLU A 205 -10.11 0.19 11.70
C GLU A 205 -11.09 -1.00 11.83
N LYS A 206 -12.13 -0.83 12.65
CA LYS A 206 -13.15 -1.87 12.87
C LYS A 206 -13.91 -2.26 11.59
N LEU A 207 -14.19 -1.30 10.70
CA LEU A 207 -14.88 -1.58 9.44
C LEU A 207 -13.97 -2.37 8.51
N ILE A 208 -12.71 -1.93 8.34
CA ILE A 208 -11.72 -2.64 7.53
C ILE A 208 -11.50 -4.06 8.05
N GLU A 209 -11.32 -4.24 9.36
CA GLU A 209 -11.16 -5.56 9.98
C GLU A 209 -12.37 -6.46 9.69
N THR A 210 -13.59 -5.95 9.88
CA THR A 210 -14.82 -6.70 9.61
C THR A 210 -14.93 -7.11 8.14
N VAL A 211 -14.64 -6.19 7.21
CA VAL A 211 -14.74 -6.46 5.77
C VAL A 211 -13.65 -7.42 5.31
N VAL A 212 -12.40 -7.22 5.75
CA VAL A 212 -11.28 -8.12 5.44
C VAL A 212 -11.57 -9.52 5.96
N GLN A 213 -12.09 -9.66 7.19
CA GLN A 213 -12.45 -10.95 7.76
C GLN A 213 -13.52 -11.65 6.91
N LYS A 214 -14.61 -10.96 6.58
CA LYS A 214 -15.67 -11.52 5.71
C LYS A 214 -15.14 -11.94 4.33
N LEU A 215 -14.27 -11.13 3.72
CA LEU A 215 -13.64 -11.46 2.45
C LEU A 215 -12.68 -12.66 2.58
N ALA A 216 -11.99 -12.81 3.71
CA ALA A 216 -11.07 -13.91 3.99
C ALA A 216 -11.82 -15.23 4.24
N ASP A 217 -12.92 -15.18 5.01
CA ASP A 217 -13.83 -16.30 5.24
C ASP A 217 -14.38 -16.83 3.91
N GLU A 218 -14.69 -15.90 3.00
CA GLU A 218 -15.13 -16.20 1.64
C GLU A 218 -13.99 -16.46 0.64
N LYS A 219 -12.74 -16.54 1.12
CA LYS A 219 -11.54 -16.86 0.34
C LYS A 219 -11.31 -15.93 -0.87
N LEU A 220 -11.77 -14.68 -0.80
CA LEU A 220 -11.52 -13.66 -1.82
C LEU A 220 -10.22 -12.89 -1.56
N VAL A 221 -9.84 -12.76 -0.29
CA VAL A 221 -8.54 -12.23 0.14
C VAL A 221 -7.84 -13.24 1.04
N VAL A 222 -6.53 -13.08 1.21
CA VAL A 222 -5.72 -13.84 2.14
C VAL A 222 -5.02 -12.85 3.06
N THR A 223 -5.07 -13.13 4.35
CA THR A 223 -4.30 -12.42 5.36
C THR A 223 -3.07 -13.24 5.74
N THR A 224 -1.92 -12.57 5.86
CA THR A 224 -0.66 -13.15 6.33
C THR A 224 -0.05 -12.19 7.32
N GLU A 225 0.62 -12.69 8.35
CA GLU A 225 1.33 -11.82 9.29
C GLU A 225 2.82 -11.80 8.98
N ILE A 226 3.40 -10.60 8.89
CA ILE A 226 4.85 -10.43 8.73
C ILE A 226 5.44 -9.79 9.98
N VAL A 227 6.68 -10.19 10.30
CA VAL A 227 7.48 -9.52 11.34
C VAL A 227 8.31 -8.43 10.67
N GLY A 228 8.21 -7.20 11.17
CA GLY A 228 8.89 -6.04 10.60
C GLY A 228 10.40 -6.24 10.44
N LYS A 229 10.96 -5.78 9.31
CA LYS A 229 12.42 -5.73 9.08
C LYS A 229 13.03 -4.67 10.02
N GLY A 230 13.39 -5.09 11.22
CA GLY A 230 14.05 -4.22 12.21
C GLY A 230 14.28 -4.84 13.58
N GLY A 231 14.11 -6.17 13.75
CA GLY A 231 14.24 -6.82 15.05
C GLY A 231 13.14 -6.44 16.06
N GLY A 232 12.09 -5.74 15.61
CA GLY A 232 10.92 -5.41 16.43
C GLY A 232 9.91 -6.57 16.47
N THR A 233 9.29 -6.75 17.63
CA THR A 233 8.22 -7.73 17.90
C THR A 233 6.87 -7.37 17.25
N GLU A 234 6.80 -6.29 16.49
CA GLU A 234 5.55 -5.83 15.87
C GLU A 234 5.20 -6.72 14.67
N ARG A 235 4.11 -7.47 14.82
CA ARG A 235 3.51 -8.29 13.79
C ARG A 235 2.48 -7.47 13.05
N VAL A 236 2.56 -7.50 11.73
CA VAL A 236 1.74 -6.66 10.88
C VAL A 236 0.92 -7.56 9.97
N ALA A 237 -0.40 -7.46 10.06
CA ALA A 237 -1.29 -8.13 9.13
C ALA A 237 -1.12 -7.52 7.73
N VAL A 238 -0.88 -8.39 6.76
CA VAL A 238 -0.74 -8.10 5.34
C VAL A 238 -1.91 -8.77 4.63
N VAL A 239 -2.65 -7.98 3.86
CA VAL A 239 -3.76 -8.43 3.05
C VAL A 239 -3.28 -8.56 1.60
N ASP A 240 -3.72 -9.63 0.93
CA ASP A 240 -3.43 -9.93 -0.47
C ASP A 240 -4.71 -10.45 -1.14
N VAL A 241 -4.83 -10.31 -2.46
CA VAL A 241 -5.90 -10.98 -3.21
C VAL A 241 -5.61 -12.48 -3.20
N ALA A 242 -6.63 -13.30 -2.91
CA ALA A 242 -6.48 -14.74 -2.88
C ALA A 242 -5.95 -15.27 -4.22
N HIS A 243 -6.52 -14.78 -5.33
CA HIS A 243 -6.12 -15.15 -6.70
C HIS A 243 -6.16 -13.94 -7.65
N GLU A 244 -5.13 -13.78 -8.49
CA GLU A 244 -5.11 -12.75 -9.54
C GLU A 244 -6.24 -12.91 -10.56
N ALA A 245 -6.83 -14.11 -10.65
CA ALA A 245 -8.04 -14.37 -11.40
C ALA A 245 -9.19 -13.41 -11.04
N LEU A 246 -9.29 -12.95 -9.78
CA LEU A 246 -10.27 -11.94 -9.38
C LEU A 246 -10.03 -10.61 -10.11
N ILE A 247 -8.78 -10.16 -10.19
CA ILE A 247 -8.41 -8.90 -10.85
C ILE A 247 -8.73 -8.97 -12.36
N ARG A 248 -8.52 -10.14 -12.97
CA ARG A 248 -8.67 -10.33 -14.42
C ARG A 248 -10.09 -10.65 -14.88
N HIS A 249 -10.89 -11.32 -14.05
CA HIS A 249 -12.17 -11.88 -14.48
C HIS A 249 -13.38 -11.34 -13.71
N TRP A 250 -13.18 -10.68 -12.57
CA TRP A 250 -14.28 -10.03 -11.88
C TRP A 250 -14.63 -8.70 -12.54
N SER A 251 -15.79 -8.64 -13.19
CA SER A 251 -16.22 -7.48 -13.99
C SER A 251 -16.27 -6.18 -13.19
N LEU A 252 -16.74 -6.22 -11.93
CA LEU A 252 -16.82 -5.05 -11.07
C LEU A 252 -15.42 -4.51 -10.72
N LEU A 253 -14.51 -5.38 -10.31
CA LEU A 253 -13.13 -4.96 -10.01
C LEU A 253 -12.46 -4.37 -11.25
N ARG A 254 -12.64 -4.99 -12.42
CA ARG A 254 -12.13 -4.43 -13.67
C ARG A 254 -12.70 -3.06 -13.99
N SER A 255 -14.01 -2.83 -13.79
CA SER A 255 -14.60 -1.52 -14.03
C SER A 255 -14.00 -0.49 -13.05
N TRP A 256 -13.90 -0.83 -11.76
CA TRP A 256 -13.30 0.05 -10.76
C TRP A 256 -11.84 0.40 -11.09
N VAL A 257 -11.03 -0.58 -11.48
CA VAL A 257 -9.62 -0.36 -11.87
C VAL A 257 -9.54 0.52 -13.12
N SER A 258 -10.41 0.30 -14.11
CA SER A 258 -10.43 1.11 -15.34
C SER A 258 -10.84 2.56 -15.09
N GLU A 259 -11.87 2.77 -14.26
CA GLU A 259 -12.40 4.09 -13.90
C GLU A 259 -11.38 4.90 -13.08
N ASN A 260 -10.55 4.23 -12.29
CA ASN A 260 -9.61 4.87 -11.36
C ASN A 260 -8.16 4.74 -11.81
N ARG A 261 -7.88 4.32 -13.05
CA ARG A 261 -6.51 3.97 -13.49
C ARG A 261 -5.53 5.14 -13.36
N ASP A 262 -5.93 6.34 -13.78
CA ASP A 262 -5.08 7.53 -13.69
C ASP A 262 -4.92 7.99 -12.24
N ALA A 263 -5.99 7.94 -11.45
CA ALA A 263 -5.96 8.26 -10.03
C ALA A 263 -4.99 7.33 -9.26
N ILE A 264 -5.08 6.01 -9.48
CA ILE A 264 -4.18 5.02 -8.88
C ILE A 264 -2.73 5.26 -9.32
N ARG A 265 -2.50 5.62 -10.60
CA ARG A 265 -1.15 5.93 -11.10
C ARG A 265 -0.55 7.15 -10.41
N ILE A 266 -1.33 8.22 -10.24
CA ILE A 266 -0.87 9.44 -9.56
C ILE A 266 -0.60 9.12 -8.09
N LYS A 267 -1.54 8.45 -7.41
CA LYS A 267 -1.40 8.00 -6.01
C LYS A 267 -0.08 7.29 -5.78
N ARG A 268 0.24 6.28 -6.59
CA ARG A 268 1.47 5.49 -6.45
C ARG A 268 2.74 6.29 -6.62
N LYS A 269 2.75 7.26 -7.53
CA LYS A 269 3.92 8.14 -7.70
C LYS A 269 4.16 8.98 -6.44
N ILE A 270 3.09 9.44 -5.80
CA ILE A 270 3.16 10.20 -4.55
C ILE A 270 3.62 9.29 -3.41
N GLU A 271 3.04 8.09 -3.26
CA GLU A 271 3.43 7.13 -2.21
C GLU A 271 4.88 6.67 -2.35
N MET A 272 5.35 6.43 -3.58
CA MET A 272 6.75 6.07 -3.83
C MET A 272 7.71 7.21 -3.44
N ALA A 273 7.36 8.45 -3.78
CA ALA A 273 8.15 9.61 -3.37
C ALA A 273 8.16 9.80 -1.84
N ALA A 274 7.04 9.50 -1.18
CA ALA A 274 6.93 9.54 0.28
C ALA A 274 7.77 8.47 0.97
N GLU A 275 7.81 7.26 0.41
CA GLU A 275 8.65 6.18 0.92
C GLU A 275 10.15 6.51 0.75
N GLU A 276 10.56 7.05 -0.40
CA GLU A 276 11.93 7.54 -0.61
C GLU A 276 12.29 8.66 0.40
N TRP A 277 11.41 9.64 0.56
CA TRP A 277 11.60 10.74 1.53
C TRP A 277 11.72 10.24 2.97
N LYS A 278 10.92 9.23 3.34
CA LYS A 278 11.00 8.60 4.67
C LYS A 278 12.30 7.85 4.88
N GLN A 279 12.77 7.10 3.87
CA GLN A 279 14.04 6.35 3.95
C GLN A 279 15.25 7.28 4.14
N GLU A 280 15.20 8.48 3.57
CA GLU A 280 16.22 9.53 3.75
C GLU A 280 16.08 10.30 5.08
N GLY A 281 15.15 9.92 5.95
CA GLY A 281 14.97 10.52 7.27
C GLY A 281 14.09 11.77 7.31
N LYS A 282 13.17 11.92 6.34
CA LYS A 282 12.21 13.03 6.23
C LYS A 282 12.87 14.43 6.17
N PRO A 283 13.87 14.66 5.30
CA PRO A 283 14.51 15.98 5.20
C PRO A 283 13.55 17.06 4.68
N GLU A 284 13.61 18.27 5.24
CA GLU A 284 12.85 19.44 4.77
C GLU A 284 13.52 20.18 3.60
N GLU A 285 14.64 19.66 3.10
CA GLU A 285 15.35 20.26 1.97
C GLU A 285 14.56 20.10 0.68
N MET A 286 14.49 21.19 -0.11
CA MET A 286 13.78 21.24 -1.38
C MET A 286 14.03 20.01 -2.27
N ALA A 287 15.27 19.55 -2.38
CA ALA A 287 15.66 18.44 -3.26
C ALA A 287 14.88 17.13 -3.00
N PHE A 288 14.35 16.95 -1.79
CA PHE A 288 13.63 15.75 -1.37
C PHE A 288 12.11 15.94 -1.28
N LEU A 289 11.62 17.17 -1.49
CA LEU A 289 10.21 17.53 -1.40
C LEU A 289 9.53 17.55 -2.78
N LEU A 290 8.20 17.48 -2.80
CA LEU A 290 7.43 17.63 -4.04
C LEU A 290 7.49 19.10 -4.48
N GLN A 291 7.88 19.33 -5.73
CA GLN A 291 8.01 20.68 -6.30
C GLN A 291 7.26 20.82 -7.63
N GLY A 292 6.90 22.06 -7.96
CA GLY A 292 6.32 22.43 -9.25
C GLY A 292 5.15 21.54 -9.63
N THR A 293 5.22 20.92 -10.80
CA THR A 293 4.17 20.03 -11.33
C THR A 293 3.91 18.80 -10.46
N LYS A 294 4.91 18.28 -9.73
CA LYS A 294 4.71 17.14 -8.83
C LYS A 294 3.82 17.51 -7.63
N LEU A 295 4.04 18.69 -7.05
CA LEU A 295 3.23 19.20 -5.94
C LEU A 295 1.81 19.54 -6.40
N ILE A 296 1.67 20.22 -7.55
CA ILE A 296 0.36 20.54 -8.13
C ILE A 296 -0.46 19.27 -8.38
N ASN A 297 0.14 18.25 -9.00
CA ASN A 297 -0.56 16.98 -9.25
C ASN A 297 -0.98 16.28 -7.94
N ALA A 298 -0.18 16.40 -6.87
CA ALA A 298 -0.51 15.84 -5.58
C ALA A 298 -1.65 16.61 -4.88
N GLU A 299 -1.65 17.94 -4.98
CA GLU A 299 -2.74 18.81 -4.50
C GLU A 299 -4.04 18.55 -5.27
N ASP A 300 -3.96 18.49 -6.60
CA ASP A 300 -5.09 18.16 -7.46
C ASP A 300 -5.67 16.78 -7.14
N TYR A 301 -4.80 15.81 -6.86
CA TYR A 301 -5.22 14.48 -6.45
C TYR A 301 -6.03 14.49 -5.15
N VAL A 302 -5.52 15.16 -4.11
CA VAL A 302 -6.20 15.29 -2.81
C VAL A 302 -7.55 16.01 -2.96
N ASN A 303 -7.61 17.03 -3.82
CA ASN A 303 -8.82 17.81 -4.06
C ASN A 303 -9.87 17.06 -4.91
N GLN A 304 -9.43 16.33 -5.94
CA GLN A 304 -10.33 15.64 -6.88
C GLN A 304 -10.83 14.29 -6.34
N TYR A 305 -10.04 13.63 -5.49
CA TYR A 305 -10.38 12.30 -4.96
C TYR A 305 -10.41 12.23 -3.42
N PRO A 306 -11.17 13.10 -2.71
CA PRO A 306 -11.13 13.16 -1.24
C PRO A 306 -11.48 11.84 -0.55
N TRP A 307 -12.26 10.98 -1.24
CA TRP A 307 -12.88 9.78 -0.65
C TRP A 307 -12.43 8.45 -1.26
N GLN A 308 -11.71 8.49 -2.38
CA GLN A 308 -11.20 7.32 -3.12
C GLN A 308 -9.67 7.27 -3.13
N GLY A 309 -9.01 8.37 -2.73
CA GLY A 309 -7.58 8.57 -2.84
C GLY A 309 -6.92 8.92 -1.53
N GLN A 310 -7.24 8.21 -0.45
CA GLN A 310 -6.44 8.37 0.77
C GLN A 310 -5.06 7.79 0.53
N LEU A 311 -4.13 8.72 0.33
CA LEU A 311 -2.69 8.52 0.43
C LEU A 311 -2.38 7.97 1.82
N ASN A 312 -1.37 7.11 1.90
CA ASN A 312 -0.83 6.70 3.20
C ASN A 312 -0.37 7.92 4.03
N SER A 313 -0.21 7.72 5.34
CA SER A 313 0.13 8.80 6.28
C SER A 313 1.42 9.54 5.89
N ASP A 314 2.44 8.81 5.44
CA ASP A 314 3.72 9.40 5.03
C ASP A 314 3.58 10.30 3.78
N ALA A 315 2.73 9.92 2.81
CA ALA A 315 2.47 10.73 1.62
C ALA A 315 1.66 11.99 1.94
N GLN A 316 0.71 11.92 2.86
CA GLN A 316 0.00 13.11 3.35
C GLN A 316 0.98 14.08 4.04
N GLU A 317 1.88 13.55 4.86
CA GLU A 317 2.91 14.34 5.53
C GLU A 317 3.87 14.99 4.52
N LEU A 318 4.34 14.24 3.52
CA LEU A 318 5.21 14.78 2.46
C LEU A 318 4.54 15.95 1.72
N ILE A 319 3.26 15.84 1.37
CA ILE A 319 2.53 16.92 0.70
C ILE A 319 2.48 18.15 1.61
N LYS A 320 2.11 17.96 2.88
CA LYS A 320 1.99 19.05 3.85
C LYS A 320 3.32 19.79 4.04
N VAL A 321 4.42 19.05 4.26
CA VAL A 321 5.76 19.65 4.39
C VAL A 321 6.13 20.38 3.09
N SER A 322 5.86 19.79 1.93
CA SER A 322 6.14 20.43 0.64
C SER A 322 5.38 21.75 0.47
N GLN A 323 4.13 21.83 0.93
CA GLN A 323 3.32 23.05 0.94
C GLN A 323 3.88 24.10 1.89
N GLU A 324 4.19 23.72 3.13
CA GLU A 324 4.74 24.62 4.15
C GLU A 324 6.06 25.26 3.69
N VAL A 325 6.96 24.47 3.09
CA VAL A 325 8.23 25.02 2.60
C VAL A 325 8.02 25.90 1.36
N ARG A 326 7.11 25.54 0.43
CA ARG A 326 6.76 26.41 -0.70
C ARG A 326 6.25 27.78 -0.22
N ASP A 327 5.33 27.78 0.74
CA ASP A 327 4.70 29.00 1.24
C ASP A 327 5.71 29.85 2.04
N ARG A 328 6.62 29.22 2.77
CA ARG A 328 7.75 29.88 3.45
C ARG A 328 8.66 30.60 2.44
N ILE A 329 9.07 29.91 1.37
CA ILE A 329 9.92 30.49 0.31
C ILE A 329 9.21 31.65 -0.39
N ALA A 330 7.94 31.47 -0.76
CA ALA A 330 7.16 32.52 -1.43
C ALA A 330 7.08 33.80 -0.57
N LYS A 331 6.87 33.64 0.74
CA LYS A 331 6.86 34.77 1.68
C LYS A 331 8.23 35.44 1.80
N GLU A 332 9.31 34.67 1.88
CA GLU A 332 10.68 35.22 1.92
C GLU A 332 11.06 35.95 0.62
N GLU A 333 10.55 35.50 -0.53
CA GLU A 333 10.74 36.18 -1.82
C GLU A 333 9.94 37.49 -1.89
N GLU A 334 8.70 37.50 -1.40
CA GLU A 334 7.86 38.69 -1.32
C GLU A 334 8.50 39.75 -0.40
N GLU A 335 8.91 39.38 0.82
CA GLU A 335 9.58 40.28 1.77
C GLU A 335 10.89 40.84 1.18
N ARG A 336 11.65 40.02 0.45
CA ARG A 336 12.88 40.43 -0.22
C ARG A 336 12.61 41.40 -1.37
N GLN A 337 11.57 41.16 -2.16
CA GLN A 337 11.16 42.06 -3.23
C GLN A 337 10.69 43.41 -2.68
N GLU A 338 9.91 43.41 -1.60
CA GLU A 338 9.49 44.64 -0.91
C GLU A 338 10.68 45.43 -0.36
N LEU A 339 11.69 44.74 0.19
CA LEU A 339 12.92 45.37 0.66
C LEU A 339 13.69 46.01 -0.50
N TYR A 340 13.85 45.31 -1.63
CA TYR A 340 14.49 45.87 -2.82
C TYR A 340 13.74 47.09 -3.36
N ASP A 341 12.42 47.04 -3.42
CA ASP A 341 11.59 48.16 -3.87
C ASP A 341 11.70 49.37 -2.92
N ARG A 342 11.84 49.14 -1.62
CA ARG A 342 12.06 50.18 -0.61
C ARG A 342 13.43 50.85 -0.78
N ILE A 343 14.49 50.05 -0.92
CA ILE A 343 15.85 50.54 -1.16
C ILE A 343 15.89 51.36 -2.46
N ALA A 344 15.28 50.86 -3.54
CA ALA A 344 15.22 51.58 -4.81
C ALA A 344 14.48 52.93 -4.71
N LYS A 345 13.39 53.00 -3.93
CA LYS A 345 12.68 54.27 -3.65
C LYS A 345 13.55 55.24 -2.85
N GLU A 346 14.25 54.77 -1.82
CA GLU A 346 15.15 55.60 -1.01
C GLU A 346 16.33 56.14 -1.84
N GLU A 347 16.96 55.30 -2.66
CA GLU A 347 18.03 55.73 -3.57
C GLU A 347 17.55 56.80 -4.55
N LYS A 348 16.35 56.61 -5.12
CA LYS A 348 15.75 57.60 -6.03
C LYS A 348 15.50 58.93 -5.33
N GLN A 349 14.93 58.91 -4.12
CA GLN A 349 14.73 60.13 -3.32
C GLN A 349 16.04 60.81 -2.96
N LEU A 350 17.08 60.04 -2.65
CA LEU A 350 18.41 60.58 -2.36
C LEU A 350 19.03 61.24 -3.60
N ARG A 351 18.93 60.61 -4.77
CA ARG A 351 19.36 61.21 -6.05
C ARG A 351 18.61 62.49 -6.36
N GLU A 352 17.28 62.52 -6.19
CA GLU A 352 16.49 63.74 -6.39
C GLU A 352 16.87 64.86 -5.41
N LYS A 353 17.13 64.53 -4.13
CA LYS A 353 17.64 65.48 -3.14
C LYS A 353 19.02 66.02 -3.52
N GLN A 354 19.94 65.15 -3.94
CA GLN A 354 21.27 65.54 -4.41
C GLN A 354 21.20 66.45 -5.65
N GLU A 355 20.36 66.14 -6.63
CA GLU A 355 20.15 67.00 -7.79
C GLU A 355 19.57 68.37 -7.41
N ARG A 356 18.61 68.43 -6.49
CA ARG A 356 18.06 69.70 -5.98
C ARG A 356 19.14 70.53 -5.27
N LEU A 357 19.99 69.89 -4.47
CA LEU A 357 21.12 70.54 -3.79
C LEU A 357 22.16 71.06 -4.80
N LEU A 358 22.52 70.26 -5.81
CA LEU A 358 23.43 70.66 -6.89
C LEU A 358 22.86 71.83 -7.71
N LYS A 359 21.57 71.81 -8.03
CA LYS A 359 20.88 72.94 -8.71
C LYS A 359 20.93 74.21 -7.85
N ARG A 360 20.65 74.12 -6.55
CA ARG A 360 20.75 75.25 -5.61
C ARG A 360 22.17 75.79 -5.50
N PHE A 361 23.17 74.92 -5.42
CA PHE A 361 24.58 75.32 -5.35
C PHE A 361 25.03 76.04 -6.62
N LYS A 362 24.70 75.50 -7.81
CA LYS A 362 24.97 76.15 -9.11
C LYS A 362 24.28 77.52 -9.22
N PHE A 363 23.07 77.66 -8.70
CA PHE A 363 22.33 78.93 -8.68
C PHE A 363 22.97 79.95 -7.72
N GLY A 364 23.41 79.51 -6.55
CA GLY A 364 24.15 80.33 -5.59
C GLY A 364 25.48 80.86 -6.13
N VAL A 365 26.24 80.00 -6.84
CA VAL A 365 27.49 80.40 -7.51
C VAL A 365 27.21 81.44 -8.62
N LYS A 366 26.17 81.24 -9.44
CA LYS A 366 25.74 82.22 -10.45
C LYS A 366 25.39 83.59 -9.84
N LEU A 367 24.64 83.60 -8.74
CA LEU A 367 24.29 84.83 -8.01
C LEU A 367 25.53 85.53 -7.41
N ALA A 368 26.49 84.77 -6.89
CA ALA A 368 27.74 85.32 -6.38
C ALA A 368 28.60 85.92 -7.50
N SER A 369 28.65 85.30 -8.68
CA SER A 369 29.33 85.88 -9.85
C SER A 369 28.63 87.14 -10.38
N LEU A 370 27.29 87.18 -10.36
CA LEU A 370 26.51 88.38 -10.72
C LEU A 370 26.76 89.53 -9.73
N LYS A 371 26.80 89.25 -8.43
CA LYS A 371 27.18 90.27 -7.41
C LYS A 371 28.61 90.78 -7.61
N LYS A 372 29.57 89.91 -7.97
CA LYS A 372 30.94 90.34 -8.33
C LYS A 372 30.99 91.22 -9.57
N ILE A 373 30.17 90.94 -10.59
CA ILE A 373 30.07 91.76 -11.81
C ILE A 373 29.46 93.13 -11.50
N ILE A 374 28.39 93.17 -10.68
CA ILE A 374 27.75 94.44 -10.26
C ILE A 374 28.70 95.27 -9.38
N ALA A 375 29.45 94.64 -8.48
CA ALA A 375 30.48 95.33 -7.68
C ALA A 375 31.62 95.89 -8.54
N ARG A 376 32.06 95.17 -9.58
CA ARG A 376 33.04 95.69 -10.56
C ARG A 376 32.50 96.84 -11.41
N ARG A 377 31.20 96.85 -11.72
CA ARG A 377 30.56 97.96 -12.46
C ARG A 377 30.38 99.21 -11.60
N SER A 378 30.18 99.03 -10.29
CA SER A 378 30.16 100.13 -9.31
C SER A 378 31.53 100.80 -9.10
N LEU A 379 32.63 100.09 -9.34
CA LEU A 379 33.99 100.61 -9.21
C LEU A 379 34.51 101.30 -10.49
N ASN A 380 33.89 101.06 -11.66
CA ASN A 380 34.30 101.64 -12.94
C ASN A 380 33.59 102.95 -13.31
N ASN A 381 32.66 103.44 -12.48
CA ASN A 381 31.86 104.64 -12.77
C ASN A 381 32.34 105.89 -12.01
N ASN A 382 33.60 105.91 -11.55
CA ASN A 382 34.13 107.00 -10.72
C ASN A 382 35.26 107.82 -11.38
N ASP A 383 35.44 107.75 -12.70
CA ASP A 383 36.40 108.61 -13.43
C ASP A 383 35.73 109.29 -14.63
N THR A 384 35.10 110.44 -14.41
CA THR A 384 35.11 111.57 -15.36
C THR A 384 34.61 112.84 -14.66
N ILE A 385 35.56 113.73 -14.37
CA ILE A 385 35.41 115.10 -13.83
C ILE A 385 35.27 116.08 -15.02
N PRO A 386 34.73 117.30 -14.87
CA PRO A 386 35.43 118.42 -14.23
C PRO A 386 34.72 119.07 -13.04
#